data_AF-A0A849ZJ32-F1
#
_entry.id   AF-A0A849ZJ32-F1
#
_cell.length_a   1.000
_cell.length_b   1.000
_cell.length_c   1.000
_cell.angle_alpha   90.00
_cell.angle_beta   90.00
_cell.angle_gamma   90.00
#
_symmetry.space_group_name_H-M   'P 1'
#
loop_
_entity.id
_entity.type
_entity.pdbx_description
1 polymer ?
#
loop_
_entity_poly.entity_id
_entity_poly.type
_entity_poly.pdbx_seq_one_letter_code
_entity_poly.pdbx_strand_id
1 'polypeptide(L)'
;MIPLNQEWTELLSKYKDDHQDPRNQACHKIGIPMILASLPLGASIVGLPLAVPLFSVGWTFQFVGHYFEGKKPSFVDDKRSLVIGVLWWLEKSGLKLHQPHPLTPSP
;
A
#
# COMPACT_ATOMS: atom_id res chain seq x y z
N MET A 1 -12.30 14.43 -6.15
CA MET A 1 -12.21 13.57 -4.96
C MET A 1 -12.82 12.23 -5.32
N ILE A 2 -12.14 11.12 -5.03
CA ILE A 2 -12.69 9.78 -5.31
C ILE A 2 -13.44 9.31 -4.06
N PRO A 3 -14.76 9.05 -4.13
CA PRO A 3 -15.50 8.55 -2.98
C PRO A 3 -15.13 7.09 -2.70
N LEU A 4 -14.79 6.81 -1.44
CA LEU A 4 -14.72 5.44 -0.94
C LEU A 4 -16.07 5.08 -0.31
N ASN A 5 -16.45 3.80 -0.37
CA ASN A 5 -17.55 3.31 0.45
C ASN A 5 -17.05 3.07 1.90
N GLN A 6 -17.95 2.64 2.77
CA GLN A 6 -17.64 2.41 4.19
C GLN A 6 -16.56 1.33 4.39
N GLU A 7 -16.69 0.19 3.71
CA GLU A 7 -15.75 -0.93 3.79
C GLU A 7 -14.31 -0.53 3.41
N TRP A 8 -14.15 0.15 2.28
CA TRP A 8 -12.84 0.60 1.80
C TRP A 8 -12.25 1.70 2.69
N THR A 9 -13.10 2.49 3.32
CA THR A 9 -12.69 3.51 4.29
C THR A 9 -12.15 2.89 5.56
N GLU A 10 -12.82 1.87 6.08
CA GLU A 10 -12.38 1.10 7.25
C GLU A 10 -11.06 0.37 6.96
N LEU A 11 -10.94 -0.25 5.78
CA LEU A 11 -9.70 -0.90 5.35
C LEU A 11 -8.54 0.09 5.24
N LEU A 12 -8.76 1.28 4.69
CA LEU A 12 -7.75 2.35 4.63
C LEU A 12 -7.38 2.87 6.02
N SER A 13 -8.35 3.02 6.92
CA SER A 13 -8.11 3.42 8.31
C SER A 13 -7.25 2.38 9.02
N LYS A 14 -7.65 1.11 8.96
CA LYS A 14 -6.89 0.00 9.53
C LYS A 14 -5.48 -0.09 8.97
N TYR A 15 -5.32 0.07 7.65
CA TYR A 15 -4.00 0.10 7.03
C TYR A 15 -3.14 1.23 7.61
N LYS A 16 -3.69 2.43 7.79
CA LYS A 16 -2.97 3.55 8.41
C LYS A 16 -2.57 3.20 9.85
N ASP A 17 -3.45 2.60 10.65
CA ASP A 17 -3.16 2.19 12.04
C ASP A 17 -2.08 1.10 12.15
N ASP A 18 -2.04 0.20 11.17
CA ASP A 18 -1.01 -0.84 11.05
C ASP A 18 0.35 -0.27 10.60
N HIS A 19 0.43 0.96 10.05
CA HIS A 19 1.63 1.58 9.49
C HIS A 19 1.90 2.98 10.06
N GLN A 20 2.34 3.06 11.32
CA GLN A 20 2.58 4.33 12.01
C GLN A 20 4.07 4.72 12.01
N ASP A 21 4.99 3.77 11.91
CA ASP A 21 6.42 4.06 11.95
C ASP A 21 6.85 4.85 10.70
N PRO A 22 7.56 5.99 10.83
CA PRO A 22 7.95 6.80 9.69
C PRO A 22 8.92 6.08 8.74
N ARG A 23 9.75 5.15 9.24
CA ARG A 23 10.66 4.33 8.43
C ARG A 23 9.87 3.31 7.63
N ASN A 24 8.84 2.72 8.24
CA ASN A 24 7.90 1.85 7.55
C ASN A 24 7.21 2.60 6.40
N GLN A 25 6.61 3.75 6.70
CA GLN A 25 5.97 4.59 5.67
C GLN A 25 6.96 5.03 4.57
N ALA A 26 8.20 5.36 4.91
CA ALA A 26 9.22 5.73 3.91
C ALA A 26 9.56 4.55 2.99
N CYS A 27 9.78 3.35 3.56
CA CYS A 27 10.01 2.15 2.77
C CYS A 27 8.82 1.81 1.87
N HIS A 28 7.59 1.96 2.37
CA HIS A 28 6.38 1.73 1.58
C HIS A 28 6.24 2.76 0.44
N LYS A 29 6.51 4.05 0.69
CA LYS A 29 6.47 5.11 -0.33
C LYS A 29 7.43 4.87 -1.48
N ILE A 30 8.54 4.18 -1.23
CA ILE A 30 9.54 3.81 -2.25
C ILE A 30 9.16 2.47 -2.90
N GLY A 31 8.88 1.45 -2.10
CA GLY A 31 8.69 0.10 -2.62
C GLY A 31 7.38 -0.10 -3.39
N ILE A 32 6.28 0.58 -3.02
CA ILE A 32 4.99 0.48 -3.74
C ILE A 32 5.15 0.90 -5.21
N PRO A 33 5.67 2.10 -5.55
CA PRO A 33 5.85 2.48 -6.94
C PRO A 33 6.85 1.59 -7.69
N MET A 34 7.88 1.06 -7.00
CA MET A 34 8.79 0.08 -7.63
C MET A 34 8.06 -1.20 -8.05
N ILE A 35 7.24 -1.76 -7.15
CA ILE A 35 6.42 -2.93 -7.46
C ILE A 35 5.46 -2.61 -8.61
N LEU A 36 4.73 -1.49 -8.54
CA LEU A 36 3.78 -1.08 -9.57
C LEU A 36 4.45 -0.86 -10.93
N ALA A 37 5.63 -0.25 -10.98
CA ALA A 37 6.39 -0.02 -12.21
C ALA A 37 6.94 -1.32 -12.81
N SER A 38 7.26 -2.31 -11.96
CA SER A 38 7.79 -3.60 -12.44
C SER A 38 6.75 -4.41 -13.24
N LEU A 39 5.46 -4.28 -12.93
CA LEU A 39 4.39 -5.04 -13.59
C LEU A 39 4.27 -4.77 -15.11
N PRO A 40 4.13 -3.52 -15.59
CA PRO A 40 4.11 -3.24 -17.02
C PRO A 40 5.45 -3.49 -17.71
N LEU A 41 6.58 -3.28 -17.01
CA LEU A 41 7.91 -3.60 -17.55
C LEU A 41 8.05 -5.11 -17.81
N GLY A 42 7.58 -5.94 -16.88
CA GLY A 42 7.61 -7.39 -16.95
C GLY A 42 6.64 -8.00 -17.96
N ALA A 43 5.71 -7.21 -18.51
CA ALA A 43 4.80 -7.66 -19.56
C ALA A 43 5.51 -7.90 -20.91
N SER A 44 6.79 -7.55 -21.03
CA SER A 44 7.62 -7.80 -22.22
C SER A 44 8.84 -8.66 -21.87
N ILE A 45 9.25 -9.53 -22.80
CA ILE A 45 10.46 -10.35 -22.65
C ILE A 45 11.70 -9.47 -22.47
N VAL A 46 11.75 -8.32 -23.17
CA VAL A 46 12.86 -7.36 -23.09
C VAL A 46 12.90 -6.65 -21.73
N GLY A 47 11.74 -6.35 -21.13
CA GLY A 47 11.66 -5.67 -19.85
C GLY A 47 11.76 -6.60 -18.63
N LEU A 48 11.58 -7.91 -18.81
CA LEU A 48 11.64 -8.90 -17.72
C LEU A 48 12.95 -8.86 -16.91
N PRO A 49 14.15 -8.75 -17.50
CA PRO A 49 15.40 -8.64 -16.75
C PRO A 49 15.47 -7.43 -15.81
N LEU A 50 14.75 -6.34 -16.13
CA LEU A 50 14.64 -5.15 -15.28
C LEU A 50 13.49 -5.28 -14.27
N ALA A 51 12.37 -5.87 -14.68
CA ALA A 51 11.19 -6.03 -13.85
C ALA A 51 11.45 -6.92 -12.62
N VAL A 52 12.15 -8.04 -12.80
CA VAL A 52 12.46 -8.98 -11.71
C VAL A 52 13.20 -8.29 -10.54
N PRO A 53 14.37 -7.65 -10.75
CA PRO A 53 15.06 -6.97 -9.65
C PRO A 53 14.24 -5.82 -9.07
N LEU A 54 13.51 -5.07 -9.90
CA LEU A 54 12.68 -3.96 -9.42
C LEU A 54 11.55 -4.45 -8.49
N PHE A 55 10.88 -5.55 -8.87
CA PHE A 55 9.86 -6.21 -8.06
C PHE A 55 10.45 -6.73 -6.75
N SER A 56 11.58 -7.46 -6.81
CA SER A 56 12.24 -8.02 -5.63
C SER A 56 12.73 -6.96 -4.65
N VAL A 57 13.35 -5.88 -5.14
CA VAL A 57 13.81 -4.78 -4.29
C VAL A 57 12.61 -4.01 -3.72
N GLY A 58 11.57 -3.78 -4.52
CA GLY A 58 10.34 -3.15 -4.05
C GLY A 58 9.70 -3.89 -2.87
N TRP A 59 9.61 -5.23 -2.96
CA TRP A 59 9.16 -6.08 -1.85
C TRP A 59 10.11 -6.08 -0.66
N THR A 60 11.42 -6.06 -0.91
CA THR A 60 12.42 -5.94 0.17
C THR A 60 12.20 -4.68 0.98
N PHE A 61 11.93 -3.53 0.34
CA PHE A 61 11.53 -2.32 1.05
C PHE A 61 10.27 -2.53 1.90
N GLN A 62 9.21 -3.16 1.37
CA GLN A 62 7.99 -3.42 2.16
C GLN A 62 8.31 -4.22 3.43
N PHE A 63 9.04 -5.33 3.30
CA PHE A 63 9.35 -6.19 4.45
C PHE A 63 10.29 -5.54 5.45
N VAL A 64 11.28 -4.76 4.99
CA VAL A 64 12.15 -3.97 5.87
C VAL A 64 11.34 -2.91 6.63
N GLY A 65 10.36 -2.27 5.98
CA GLY A 65 9.43 -1.36 6.65
C GLY A 65 8.68 -2.03 7.80
N HIS A 66 8.09 -3.21 7.52
CA HIS A 66 7.40 -4.01 8.54
C HIS A 66 8.33 -4.54 9.64
N TYR A 67 9.59 -4.83 9.33
CA TYR A 67 10.58 -5.17 10.35
C TYR A 67 10.79 -4.03 11.36
N PHE A 68 10.82 -2.77 10.89
CA PHE A 68 10.89 -1.62 11.79
C PHE A 68 9.60 -1.35 12.58
N GLU A 69 8.44 -1.57 11.95
CA GLU A 69 7.13 -1.41 12.60
C GLU A 69 6.89 -2.48 13.68
N GLY A 70 7.46 -3.68 13.53
CA GLY A 70 7.23 -4.83 14.42
C GLY A 70 5.85 -5.48 14.26
N LYS A 71 5.02 -4.97 13.35
CA LYS A 71 3.72 -5.56 12.97
C LYS A 71 3.87 -6.36 11.67
N LYS A 72 3.16 -7.48 11.58
CA LYS A 72 3.07 -8.26 10.34
C LYS A 72 2.44 -7.44 9.21
N PRO A 73 2.71 -7.76 7.93
CA PRO A 73 2.05 -7.11 6.81
C PRO A 73 0.53 -7.29 6.85
N SER A 74 -0.24 -6.21 6.66
CA SER A 74 -1.71 -6.25 6.73
C SER A 74 -2.34 -7.23 5.71
N PHE A 75 -1.63 -7.57 4.62
CA PHE A 75 -2.13 -8.52 3.62
C PHE A 75 -2.14 -9.97 4.10
N VAL A 76 -1.45 -10.25 5.20
CA VAL A 76 -1.53 -11.55 5.87
C VAL A 76 -2.92 -11.75 6.47
N ASP A 77 -3.55 -10.69 7.00
CA ASP A 77 -4.92 -10.75 7.50
C ASP A 77 -5.94 -10.61 6.36
N ASP A 78 -5.69 -9.68 5.43
CA ASP A 78 -6.61 -9.40 4.34
C ASP A 78 -5.88 -8.97 3.06
N LYS A 79 -5.95 -9.81 2.02
CA LYS A 79 -5.30 -9.57 0.71
C LYS A 79 -5.76 -8.28 0.04
N ARG A 80 -6.95 -7.74 0.34
CA ARG A 80 -7.42 -6.44 -0.17
C ARG A 80 -6.47 -5.31 0.23
N SER A 81 -5.75 -5.46 1.34
CA SER A 81 -4.78 -4.46 1.80
C SER A 81 -3.61 -4.23 0.83
N LEU A 82 -3.34 -5.14 -0.12
CA LEU A 82 -2.41 -4.87 -1.22
C LEU A 82 -2.91 -3.71 -2.09
N VAL A 83 -4.21 -3.68 -2.39
CA VAL A 83 -4.86 -2.58 -3.13
C VAL A 83 -4.95 -1.33 -2.26
N ILE A 84 -5.25 -1.49 -0.96
CA ILE A 84 -5.27 -0.37 -0.01
C ILE A 84 -3.90 0.29 0.10
N GLY A 85 -2.80 -0.47 0.07
CA GLY A 85 -1.45 0.09 0.03
C GLY A 85 -1.25 1.02 -1.16
N VAL A 86 -1.75 0.63 -2.34
CA VAL A 86 -1.73 1.50 -3.53
C VAL A 86 -2.60 2.74 -3.33
N LEU A 87 -3.81 2.60 -2.76
CA LEU A 87 -4.66 3.75 -2.46
C LEU A 87 -4.02 4.72 -1.47
N TRP A 88 -3.38 4.21 -0.43
CA TRP A 88 -2.61 5.01 0.53
C TRP A 88 -1.44 5.73 -0.16
N TRP A 89 -0.71 5.05 -1.04
CA TRP A 89 0.38 5.68 -1.79
C TRP A 89 -0.12 6.77 -2.73
N LEU A 90 -1.25 6.56 -3.41
CA LEU A 90 -1.90 7.57 -4.26
C LEU A 90 -2.36 8.77 -3.42
N GLU A 91 -2.96 8.54 -2.25
CA GLU A 91 -3.33 9.60 -1.30
C GLU A 91 -2.10 10.44 -0.89
N LYS A 92 -0.99 9.78 -0.52
CA LYS A 92 0.27 10.45 -0.20
C LYS A 92 0.90 11.17 -1.39
N SER A 93 0.57 10.77 -2.61
CA SER A 93 1.02 11.40 -3.86
C SER A 93 0.11 12.54 -4.33
N GLY A 94 -0.93 12.90 -3.54
CA GLY A 94 -1.80 14.04 -3.81
C GLY A 94 -3.21 13.70 -4.27
N LEU A 95 -3.56 12.42 -4.40
CA LEU A 95 -4.94 12.02 -4.72
C LEU A 95 -5.87 12.31 -3.53
N LYS A 96 -6.94 13.06 -3.77
CA LYS A 96 -7.94 13.36 -2.73
C LYS A 96 -8.97 12.24 -2.65
N LEU A 97 -8.89 11.41 -1.61
CA LEU A 97 -9.90 10.40 -1.27
C LEU A 97 -10.99 11.03 -0.39
N HIS A 98 -12.25 10.75 -0.70
CA HIS A 98 -13.38 11.12 0.15
C HIS A 98 -13.80 9.91 0.95
N GLN A 99 -13.45 9.94 2.23
CA GLN A 99 -13.92 8.97 3.21
C GLN A 99 -15.30 9.44 3.68
N PRO A 100 -16.36 8.62 3.57
CA PRO A 100 -17.62 8.93 4.21
C PRO A 100 -17.38 9.06 5.71
N HIS A 101 -18.13 9.95 6.35
CA HIS A 101 -18.10 10.03 7.81
C HIS A 101 -18.44 8.63 8.35
N PRO A 102 -17.64 8.05 9.28
CA PRO A 102 -18.05 6.80 9.91
C PRO A 102 -19.45 7.00 10.48
N LEU A 103 -20.36 6.08 10.17
CA LEU A 103 -21.63 6.00 10.86
C LEU A 103 -21.30 5.89 12.35
N THR A 104 -21.77 6.83 13.17
CA THR A 104 -21.80 6.62 14.62
C THR A 104 -22.38 5.24 14.86
N PRO A 105 -21.72 4.34 15.61
CA PRO A 105 -22.36 3.10 15.98
C PRO A 105 -23.70 3.45 16.62
N SER A 106 -24.79 2.91 16.09
CA SER A 106 -26.09 2.99 16.77
C SER A 106 -25.90 2.47 18.21
N PRO A 107 -26.45 3.15 19.21
CA PRO A 107 -26.28 2.77 20.62
C PRO A 107 -26.76 1.34 20.90
#